data_AF-A0A8T0VKU2-F1
#
_entry.id   AF-A0A8T0VKU2-F1
#
_cell.length_a   1.000
_cell.length_b   1.000
_cell.length_c   1.000
_cell.angle_alpha   90.00
_cell.angle_beta   90.00
_cell.angle_gamma   90.00
#
_symmetry.space_group_name_H-M   'P 1'
#
loop_
_entity.id
_entity.type
_entity.pdbx_description
1 polymer ?
#
loop_
_entity_poly.entity_id
_entity_poly.type
_entity_poly.pdbx_seq_one_letter_code
_entity_poly.pdbx_strand_id
1 'polypeptide(L)'
;MAASCSFRSVVRAPPLSRSLARSAVRCRRAATPGAGGAASTSKLVVEVKERLAREHPGLPTGRNGRDDDDMILWFLKDRKFSVDEAVSKLTKAIKWRQDFGVSELSEESVKGLYQTGKAYVHDSLDIDGRPVLVVIAAKHFPSTQDPVENEKLCAYLVEKAINRLPSGEENILGIFDLRGFRVENGDLQFLKFLLGQVLFVDAPFVFQPMWQVVKPLLRSYASLVRFCDSETVRKEYFTEETVPPDFHC
;
A
#
# COMPACT_ATOMS: atom_id res chain seq x y z
N MET A 1 2.86 -17.23 30.27
CA MET A 1 2.08 -17.85 29.19
C MET A 1 2.21 -16.96 27.97
N ALA A 2 3.02 -17.37 26.99
CA ALA A 2 3.21 -16.62 25.76
C ALA A 2 1.96 -16.80 24.88
N ALA A 3 1.18 -15.73 24.73
CA ALA A 3 0.04 -15.75 23.83
C ALA A 3 0.56 -15.90 22.40
N SER A 4 0.33 -17.06 21.82
CA SER A 4 0.48 -17.32 20.39
C SER A 4 -0.51 -16.43 19.64
N CYS A 5 -0.10 -15.21 19.28
CA CYS A 5 -0.86 -14.35 18.40
C CYS A 5 -0.82 -14.96 16.99
N SER A 6 -1.86 -15.73 16.68
CA SER A 6 -2.06 -16.35 15.37
C SER A 6 -2.17 -15.26 14.29
N PHE A 7 -1.12 -15.14 13.46
CA PHE A 7 -0.91 -14.18 12.36
C PHE A 7 -1.95 -14.21 11.21
N ARG A 8 -3.12 -14.83 11.41
CA ARG A 8 -4.24 -14.78 10.45
C ARG A 8 -4.95 -13.42 10.41
N SER A 9 -4.67 -12.50 11.34
CA SER A 9 -5.38 -11.22 11.46
C SER A 9 -4.57 -9.96 11.16
N VAL A 10 -3.40 -10.04 10.52
CA VAL A 10 -2.85 -8.83 9.89
C VAL A 10 -3.83 -8.44 8.80
N VAL A 11 -4.69 -7.48 9.13
CA VAL A 11 -5.44 -6.74 8.13
C VAL A 11 -4.38 -6.12 7.26
N ARG A 12 -4.23 -6.66 6.05
CA ARG A 12 -3.39 -6.06 5.02
C ARG A 12 -3.67 -4.57 5.06
N ALA A 13 -2.62 -3.76 5.20
CA ALA A 13 -2.72 -2.33 4.95
C ALA A 13 -3.53 -2.15 3.65
N PRO A 14 -4.50 -1.22 3.62
CA PRO A 14 -5.55 -1.14 2.61
C PRO A 14 -4.98 -1.29 1.20
N PRO A 15 -5.21 -2.40 0.48
CA PRO A 15 -4.71 -2.54 -0.88
C PRO A 15 -5.54 -1.69 -1.83
N LEU A 16 -4.93 -0.60 -2.28
CA LEU A 16 -5.55 0.49 -3.02
C LEU A 16 -6.23 0.02 -4.32
N SER A 17 -7.46 0.48 -4.54
CA SER A 17 -8.39 -0.03 -5.57
C SER A 17 -7.97 0.38 -6.99
N ARG A 18 -8.33 -0.49 -7.96
CA ARG A 18 -8.07 -0.35 -9.40
C ARG A 18 -8.67 0.95 -9.95
N SER A 19 -7.83 1.96 -10.17
CA SER A 19 -7.95 2.79 -11.37
C SER A 19 -7.18 2.07 -12.48
N LEU A 20 -7.83 1.83 -13.61
CA LEU A 20 -7.20 1.25 -14.79
C LEU A 20 -5.95 2.09 -15.13
N ALA A 21 -4.78 1.45 -15.10
CA ALA A 21 -3.58 1.98 -15.72
C ALA A 21 -3.95 2.45 -17.13
N ARG A 22 -3.97 3.76 -17.35
CA ARG A 22 -4.18 4.32 -18.69
C ARG A 22 -2.88 4.12 -19.46
N SER A 23 -2.74 2.94 -20.06
CA SER A 23 -1.81 2.75 -21.17
C SER A 23 -2.14 3.83 -22.20
N ALA A 24 -1.14 4.63 -22.55
CA ALA A 24 -1.23 5.68 -23.55
C ALA A 24 -1.58 5.08 -24.93
N VAL A 25 -2.87 4.89 -25.17
CA VAL A 25 -3.46 4.75 -26.51
C VAL A 25 -4.65 5.68 -26.57
N ARG A 26 -4.50 6.70 -27.40
CA ARG A 26 -5.46 7.76 -27.70
C ARG A 26 -6.78 7.14 -28.18
N CYS A 27 -7.76 6.95 -27.29
CA CYS A 27 -9.13 6.59 -27.65
C CYS A 27 -10.17 7.31 -26.77
N ARG A 28 -11.07 8.01 -27.47
CA ARG A 28 -12.28 8.77 -27.13
C ARG A 28 -12.73 8.84 -25.65
N ARG A 29 -12.98 10.09 -25.22
CA ARG A 29 -13.62 10.53 -23.96
C ARG A 29 -14.73 9.57 -23.51
N ALA A 30 -14.53 8.94 -22.35
CA ALA A 30 -15.59 8.30 -21.58
C ALA A 30 -16.44 9.36 -20.85
N ALA A 31 -17.75 9.11 -20.77
CA ALA A 31 -18.75 9.99 -20.18
C ALA A 31 -18.55 10.18 -18.67
N THR A 32 -18.90 11.38 -18.19
CA THR A 32 -18.99 11.73 -16.77
C THR A 32 -19.98 10.82 -16.02
N PRO A 33 -19.73 10.43 -14.76
CA PRO A 33 -20.70 9.68 -13.98
C PRO A 33 -21.92 10.56 -13.70
N GLY A 34 -23.12 10.06 -14.01
CA GLY A 34 -24.39 10.77 -13.77
C GLY A 34 -24.69 10.95 -12.28
N ALA A 35 -25.45 12.00 -11.95
CA ALA A 35 -25.82 12.40 -10.58
C ALA A 35 -26.46 11.30 -9.72
N GLY A 36 -27.07 10.27 -10.34
CA GLY A 36 -27.65 9.13 -9.63
C GLY A 36 -26.63 8.22 -8.93
N GLY A 37 -25.38 8.16 -9.41
CA GLY A 37 -24.33 7.35 -8.78
C GLY A 37 -23.81 7.96 -7.48
N ALA A 38 -23.60 9.28 -7.46
CA ALA A 38 -23.09 9.99 -6.28
C ALA A 38 -24.08 9.97 -5.10
N ALA A 39 -25.37 10.14 -5.39
CA ALA A 39 -26.43 10.07 -4.38
C ALA A 39 -26.58 8.67 -3.77
N SER A 40 -26.32 7.61 -4.54
CA SER A 40 -26.33 6.23 -4.04
C SER A 40 -25.13 5.94 -3.13
N THR A 41 -23.93 6.38 -3.53
CA THR A 41 -22.70 6.20 -2.75
C THR A 41 -22.75 6.91 -1.40
N SER A 42 -23.26 8.14 -1.37
CA SER A 42 -23.41 8.90 -0.11
C SER A 42 -24.33 8.18 0.90
N LYS A 43 -25.41 7.53 0.42
CA LYS A 43 -26.29 6.73 1.29
C LYS A 43 -25.56 5.52 1.89
N LEU A 44 -24.75 4.81 1.10
CA LEU A 44 -23.99 3.65 1.59
C LEU A 44 -22.95 4.04 2.64
N VAL A 45 -22.29 5.19 2.47
CA VAL A 45 -21.34 5.72 3.46
C VAL A 45 -22.04 5.99 4.78
N VAL A 46 -23.20 6.66 4.74
CA VAL A 46 -24.03 6.92 5.92
C VAL A 46 -24.47 5.62 6.59
N GLU A 47 -24.95 4.64 5.82
CA GLU A 47 -25.38 3.34 6.34
C GLU A 47 -24.24 2.59 7.06
N VAL A 48 -23.03 2.56 6.47
CA VAL A 48 -21.85 1.95 7.11
C VAL A 48 -21.51 2.70 8.40
N LYS A 49 -21.53 4.04 8.40
CA LYS A 49 -21.25 4.88 9.58
C LYS A 49 -22.22 4.59 10.72
N GLU A 50 -23.51 4.52 10.43
CA GLU A 50 -24.55 4.20 11.42
C GLU A 50 -24.41 2.78 11.97
N ARG A 51 -24.13 1.80 11.10
CA ARG A 51 -23.87 0.42 11.53
C ARG A 51 -22.66 0.31 12.43
N LEU A 52 -21.54 0.95 12.08
CA LEU A 52 -20.34 0.95 12.92
C LEU A 52 -20.60 1.64 14.26
N ALA A 53 -21.38 2.73 14.29
CA ALA A 53 -21.76 3.40 15.53
C ALA A 53 -22.58 2.48 16.46
N ARG A 54 -23.51 1.69 15.89
CA ARG A 54 -24.39 0.79 16.62
C ARG A 54 -23.69 -0.50 17.07
N GLU A 55 -22.94 -1.14 16.17
CA GLU A 55 -22.34 -2.47 16.37
C GLU A 55 -20.97 -2.38 17.06
N HIS A 56 -20.27 -1.26 16.91
CA HIS A 56 -18.90 -1.06 17.41
C HIS A 56 -18.68 0.33 18.04
N PRO A 57 -19.46 0.71 19.08
CA PRO A 57 -19.42 2.05 19.66
C PRO A 57 -18.07 2.44 20.28
N GLY A 58 -17.25 1.45 20.68
CA GLY A 58 -15.93 1.67 21.27
C GLY A 58 -14.80 1.95 20.26
N LEU A 59 -15.07 1.89 18.95
CA LEU A 59 -14.07 2.27 17.96
C LEU A 59 -13.88 3.80 17.92
N PRO A 60 -12.64 4.28 17.68
CA PRO A 60 -12.31 5.69 17.64
C PRO A 60 -13.07 6.41 16.51
N THR A 61 -13.27 7.71 16.68
CA THR A 61 -13.88 8.62 15.71
C THR A 61 -12.86 9.61 15.16
N GLY A 62 -13.19 10.31 14.07
CA GLY A 62 -12.31 11.22 13.35
C GLY A 62 -11.46 10.49 12.32
N ARG A 63 -10.30 11.07 11.99
CA ARG A 63 -9.40 10.55 10.96
C ARG A 63 -8.96 9.11 11.25
N ASN A 64 -9.12 8.22 10.28
CA ASN A 64 -8.93 6.76 10.40
C ASN A 64 -9.88 6.07 11.41
N GLY A 65 -10.95 6.74 11.81
CA GLY A 65 -11.96 6.25 12.74
C GLY A 65 -13.17 5.63 12.04
N ARG A 66 -14.16 5.23 12.85
CA ARG A 66 -15.39 4.57 12.40
C ARG A 66 -16.35 5.49 11.63
N ASP A 67 -16.09 6.79 11.60
CA ASP A 67 -16.89 7.83 10.96
C ASP A 67 -16.10 8.65 9.92
N ASP A 68 -14.90 8.19 9.55
CA ASP A 68 -14.09 8.72 8.46
C ASP A 68 -14.72 8.37 7.09
N ASP A 69 -15.30 9.37 6.42
CA ASP A 69 -16.04 9.17 5.17
C ASP A 69 -15.15 8.66 4.04
N ASP A 70 -13.90 9.12 3.96
CA ASP A 70 -12.97 8.71 2.91
C ASP A 70 -12.55 7.25 3.13
N MET A 71 -12.26 6.87 4.37
CA MET A 71 -11.94 5.48 4.72
C MET A 71 -13.14 4.56 4.48
N ILE A 72 -14.35 4.97 4.88
CA ILE A 72 -15.58 4.20 4.64
C ILE A 72 -15.82 4.01 3.14
N LEU A 73 -15.74 5.09 2.36
CA LEU A 73 -15.91 5.05 0.92
C LEU A 73 -14.89 4.12 0.26
N TRP A 74 -13.64 4.16 0.72
CA TRP A 74 -12.60 3.27 0.24
C TRP A 74 -12.94 1.79 0.50
N PHE A 75 -13.34 1.43 1.72
CA PHE A 75 -13.71 0.05 2.04
C PHE A 75 -14.95 -0.40 1.26
N LEU A 76 -15.91 0.49 1.01
CA LEU A 76 -17.04 0.22 0.12
C LEU A 76 -16.54 -0.10 -1.29
N LYS A 77 -15.68 0.72 -1.90
CA LYS A 77 -15.12 0.46 -3.24
C LYS A 77 -14.39 -0.89 -3.30
N ASP A 78 -13.51 -1.15 -2.33
CA ASP A 78 -12.73 -2.40 -2.23
C ASP A 78 -13.62 -3.63 -2.07
N ARG A 79 -14.73 -3.49 -1.33
CA ARG A 79 -15.72 -4.56 -1.08
C ARG A 79 -16.87 -4.56 -2.09
N LYS A 80 -16.69 -3.95 -3.27
CA LYS A 80 -17.69 -3.89 -4.34
C LYS A 80 -19.05 -3.37 -3.85
N PHE A 81 -19.01 -2.37 -2.99
CA PHE A 81 -20.13 -1.71 -2.32
C PHE A 81 -20.99 -2.62 -1.43
N SER A 82 -20.43 -3.75 -0.94
CA SER A 82 -21.06 -4.58 0.10
C SER A 82 -20.89 -3.94 1.48
N VAL A 83 -21.99 -3.49 2.09
CA VAL A 83 -22.01 -2.88 3.42
C VAL A 83 -21.50 -3.86 4.50
N ASP A 84 -21.96 -5.12 4.48
CA ASP A 84 -21.54 -6.14 5.45
C ASP A 84 -20.03 -6.40 5.41
N GLU A 85 -19.48 -6.57 4.20
CA GLU A 85 -18.05 -6.78 4.03
C GLU A 85 -17.24 -5.53 4.41
N ALA A 86 -17.72 -4.34 4.06
CA ALA A 86 -17.08 -3.08 4.40
C ALA A 86 -17.01 -2.88 5.92
N VAL A 87 -18.14 -3.03 6.63
CA VAL A 87 -18.21 -2.97 8.11
C VAL A 87 -17.26 -3.99 8.73
N SER A 88 -17.28 -5.24 8.28
CA SER A 88 -16.43 -6.31 8.81
C SER A 88 -14.94 -6.03 8.63
N LYS A 89 -14.53 -5.52 7.45
CA LYS A 89 -13.12 -5.24 7.14
C LYS A 89 -12.63 -3.96 7.80
N LEU A 90 -13.41 -2.88 7.75
CA LEU A 90 -13.08 -1.61 8.38
C LEU A 90 -12.94 -1.77 9.89
N THR A 91 -13.84 -2.50 10.54
CA THR A 91 -13.74 -2.82 11.97
C THR A 91 -12.41 -3.50 12.31
N LYS A 92 -12.01 -4.52 11.54
CA LYS A 92 -10.74 -5.21 11.76
C LYS A 92 -9.56 -4.28 11.52
N ALA A 93 -9.63 -3.41 10.51
CA ALA A 93 -8.58 -2.46 10.19
C ALA A 93 -8.36 -1.46 11.32
N ILE A 94 -9.43 -0.85 11.83
CA ILE A 94 -9.36 0.11 12.93
C ILE A 94 -8.77 -0.56 14.19
N LYS A 95 -9.24 -1.77 14.54
CA LYS A 95 -8.69 -2.53 15.68
C LYS A 95 -7.21 -2.82 15.53
N TRP A 96 -6.78 -3.30 14.35
CA TRP A 96 -5.37 -3.54 14.09
C TRP A 96 -4.54 -2.26 14.24
N ARG A 97 -5.03 -1.10 13.76
CA ARG A 97 -4.32 0.18 13.92
C ARG A 97 -4.13 0.56 15.38
N GLN A 98 -5.13 0.28 16.23
CA GLN A 98 -5.04 0.50 17.68
C GLN A 98 -4.08 -0.49 18.34
N ASP A 99 -4.27 -1.79 18.09
CA ASP A 99 -3.47 -2.86 18.70
C ASP A 99 -1.98 -2.76 18.32
N PHE A 100 -1.69 -2.30 17.09
CA PHE A 100 -0.34 -2.10 16.58
C PHE A 100 0.28 -0.76 16.99
N GLY A 101 -0.52 0.18 17.51
CA GLY A 101 -0.02 1.52 17.88
C GLY A 101 0.39 2.38 16.69
N VAL A 102 -0.33 2.31 15.56
CA VAL A 102 0.03 3.05 14.32
C VAL A 102 0.13 4.57 14.56
N SER A 103 -0.72 5.13 15.42
CA SER A 103 -0.70 6.55 15.77
C SER A 103 0.54 6.98 16.55
N GLU A 104 1.30 6.05 17.12
CA GLU A 104 2.52 6.29 17.90
C GLU A 104 3.78 6.22 17.03
N LEU A 105 3.64 5.74 15.78
CA LEU A 105 4.75 5.62 14.85
C LEU A 105 5.22 7.01 14.40
N SER A 106 6.53 7.20 14.51
CA SER A 106 7.26 8.39 14.07
C SER A 106 8.61 7.98 13.47
N GLU A 107 9.25 8.89 12.74
CA GLU A 107 10.59 8.65 12.18
C GLU A 107 11.59 8.25 13.27
N GLU A 108 11.51 8.90 14.44
CA GLU A 108 12.37 8.58 15.59
C GLU A 108 12.10 7.17 16.14
N SER A 109 10.83 6.75 16.20
CA SER A 109 10.46 5.39 16.69
C SER A 109 10.98 4.26 15.80
N VAL A 110 11.21 4.51 14.51
CA VAL A 110 11.71 3.52 13.54
C VAL A 110 13.12 3.82 13.04
N LYS A 111 13.82 4.76 13.69
CA LYS A 111 15.08 5.35 13.23
C LYS A 111 16.16 4.34 12.88
N GLY A 112 16.31 3.30 13.70
CA GLY A 112 17.36 2.28 13.50
C GLY A 112 17.28 1.61 12.12
N LEU A 113 16.09 1.23 11.68
CA LEU A 113 15.89 0.65 10.34
C LEU A 113 15.67 1.70 9.27
N TYR A 114 15.07 2.85 9.60
CA TYR A 114 14.87 3.94 8.66
C TYR A 114 16.19 4.48 8.12
N GLN A 115 17.20 4.65 8.98
CA GLN A 115 18.52 5.15 8.62
C GLN A 115 19.34 4.18 7.75
N THR A 116 18.95 2.91 7.63
CA THR A 116 19.65 2.01 6.70
C THR A 116 19.35 2.33 5.24
N GLY A 117 18.32 3.15 4.97
CA GLY A 117 17.89 3.50 3.61
C GLY A 117 17.46 2.27 2.80
N LYS A 118 16.94 1.23 3.47
CA LYS A 118 16.39 0.03 2.82
C LYS A 118 15.03 0.28 2.19
N ALA A 119 14.33 1.32 2.64
CA ALA A 119 13.10 1.79 2.06
C ALA A 119 12.87 3.25 2.44
N TYR A 120 12.22 4.01 1.57
CA TYR A 120 11.89 5.42 1.80
C TYR A 120 10.70 5.85 0.95
N VAL A 121 10.01 6.92 1.37
CA VAL A 121 9.01 7.60 0.53
C VAL A 121 9.71 8.70 -0.25
N HIS A 122 9.68 8.63 -1.57
CA HIS A 122 10.27 9.63 -2.45
C HIS A 122 9.58 10.99 -2.28
N ASP A 123 10.34 12.07 -2.44
CA ASP A 123 9.83 13.43 -2.20
C ASP A 123 8.95 13.97 -3.32
N SER A 124 9.14 13.48 -4.54
CA SER A 124 8.27 13.79 -5.66
C SER A 124 7.22 12.70 -5.88
N LEU A 125 6.08 13.12 -6.45
CA LEU A 125 5.11 12.20 -7.03
C LEU A 125 5.64 11.67 -8.37
N ASP A 126 5.14 10.52 -8.80
CA ASP A 126 5.34 10.07 -10.18
C ASP A 126 4.52 10.92 -11.17
N ILE A 127 4.69 10.68 -12.49
CA ILE A 127 3.97 11.44 -13.52
C ILE A 127 2.45 11.26 -13.49
N ASP A 128 1.97 10.21 -12.83
CA ASP A 128 0.54 9.94 -12.62
C ASP A 128 0.01 10.59 -11.32
N GLY A 129 0.85 11.33 -10.59
CA GLY A 129 0.47 12.01 -9.35
C GLY A 129 0.43 11.11 -8.11
N ARG A 130 1.06 9.93 -8.15
CA ARG A 130 1.08 8.98 -7.03
C ARG A 130 2.29 9.20 -6.12
N PRO A 131 2.13 9.12 -4.80
CA PRO A 131 3.25 8.96 -3.89
C PRO A 131 4.04 7.69 -4.22
N VAL A 132 5.36 7.75 -4.05
CA VAL A 132 6.26 6.66 -4.43
C VAL A 132 6.97 6.12 -3.19
N LEU A 133 6.81 4.82 -2.96
CA LEU A 133 7.53 4.07 -1.93
C LEU A 133 8.63 3.24 -2.60
N VAL A 134 9.89 3.57 -2.34
CA VAL A 134 11.05 2.87 -2.89
C VAL A 134 11.59 1.90 -1.84
N VAL A 135 11.94 0.68 -2.27
CA VAL A 135 12.54 -0.37 -1.45
C VAL A 135 13.80 -0.87 -2.15
N ILE A 136 14.93 -0.82 -1.44
CA ILE A 136 16.23 -1.30 -1.92
C ILE A 136 16.46 -2.69 -1.36
N ALA A 137 16.12 -3.71 -2.15
CA ALA A 137 16.06 -5.09 -1.65
C ALA A 137 17.43 -5.62 -1.18
N ALA A 138 18.52 -5.18 -1.81
CA ALA A 138 19.89 -5.56 -1.41
C ALA A 138 20.26 -5.15 0.02
N LYS A 139 19.54 -4.17 0.61
CA LYS A 139 19.75 -3.70 2.00
C LYS A 139 18.84 -4.39 3.02
N HIS A 140 18.00 -5.33 2.60
CA HIS A 140 17.12 -6.07 3.49
C HIS A 140 17.77 -7.38 3.94
N PHE A 141 17.90 -7.60 5.25
CA PHE A 141 18.51 -8.81 5.81
C PHE A 141 17.60 -9.42 6.88
N PRO A 142 16.56 -10.18 6.49
CA PRO A 142 15.54 -10.72 7.40
C PRO A 142 16.10 -11.52 8.57
N SER A 143 17.22 -12.23 8.37
CA SER A 143 17.85 -13.06 9.41
C SER A 143 18.53 -12.26 10.52
N THR A 144 18.80 -10.97 10.30
CA THR A 144 19.53 -10.10 11.24
C THR A 144 18.69 -8.95 11.78
N GLN A 145 17.51 -8.72 11.19
CA GLN A 145 16.63 -7.61 11.50
C GLN A 145 15.41 -8.13 12.25
N ASP A 146 15.03 -7.47 13.33
CA ASP A 146 13.81 -7.82 14.07
C ASP A 146 12.58 -7.68 13.15
N PRO A 147 11.79 -8.76 12.95
CA PRO A 147 10.56 -8.69 12.17
C PRO A 147 9.58 -7.62 12.64
N VAL A 148 9.46 -7.40 13.96
CA VAL A 148 8.54 -6.40 14.52
C VAL A 148 8.98 -4.99 14.16
N GLU A 149 10.27 -4.70 14.24
CA GLU A 149 10.80 -3.39 13.85
C GLU A 149 10.66 -3.15 12.34
N ASN A 150 10.80 -4.22 11.53
CA ASN A 150 10.53 -4.14 10.09
C ASN A 150 9.06 -3.84 9.78
N GLU A 151 8.12 -4.48 10.50
CA GLU A 151 6.70 -4.20 10.38
C GLU A 151 6.38 -2.75 10.77
N LYS A 152 6.99 -2.23 11.85
CA LYS A 152 6.83 -0.82 12.25
C LYS A 152 7.35 0.14 11.19
N LEU A 153 8.55 -0.10 10.64
CA LEU A 153 9.11 0.71 9.55
C LEU A 153 8.17 0.68 8.34
N CYS A 154 7.65 -0.50 7.97
CA CYS A 154 6.73 -0.63 6.85
C CYS A 154 5.44 0.16 7.08
N ALA A 155 4.80 -0.02 8.24
CA ALA A 155 3.59 0.72 8.60
C ALA A 155 3.84 2.23 8.59
N TYR A 156 4.95 2.70 9.17
CA TYR A 156 5.35 4.11 9.16
C TYR A 156 5.51 4.65 7.74
N LEU A 157 6.22 3.95 6.85
CA LEU A 157 6.45 4.39 5.48
C LEU A 157 5.16 4.39 4.64
N VAL A 158 4.27 3.42 4.85
CA VAL A 158 2.95 3.38 4.21
C VAL A 158 2.10 4.56 4.67
N GLU A 159 2.03 4.84 5.98
CA GLU A 159 1.31 6.01 6.50
C GLU A 159 1.90 7.32 5.96
N LYS A 160 3.24 7.41 5.89
CA LYS A 160 3.94 8.56 5.29
C LYS A 160 3.56 8.77 3.82
N ALA A 161 3.43 7.69 3.04
CA ALA A 161 3.00 7.75 1.64
C ALA A 161 1.51 8.10 1.50
N ILE A 162 0.62 7.50 2.31
CA ILE A 162 -0.82 7.81 2.33
C ILE A 162 -1.05 9.29 2.67
N ASN A 163 -0.30 9.83 3.62
CA ASN A 163 -0.37 11.25 3.99
C ASN A 163 0.06 12.21 2.86
N ARG A 164 0.73 11.71 1.82
CA ARG A 164 1.14 12.48 0.63
C ARG A 164 0.18 12.29 -0.54
N LEU A 165 -0.88 11.48 -0.43
CA LEU A 165 -1.86 11.30 -1.50
C LEU A 165 -2.54 12.64 -1.83
N PRO A 166 -2.51 13.09 -3.09
CA PRO A 166 -3.32 14.22 -3.54
C PRO A 166 -4.82 13.94 -3.40
N SER A 167 -5.63 14.99 -3.28
CA SER A 167 -7.09 14.85 -3.23
C SER A 167 -7.61 14.11 -4.45
N GLY A 168 -8.33 13.01 -4.23
CA GLY A 168 -8.91 12.18 -5.29
C GLY A 168 -7.98 11.09 -5.83
N GLU A 169 -6.69 11.11 -5.46
CA GLU A 169 -5.79 9.99 -5.70
C GLU A 169 -5.87 8.97 -4.57
N GLU A 170 -5.88 7.71 -4.97
CA GLU A 170 -6.05 6.60 -4.05
C GLU A 170 -4.89 5.62 -4.13
N ASN A 171 -3.85 5.84 -4.95
CA ASN A 171 -2.82 4.85 -5.24
C ASN A 171 -1.42 5.31 -4.90
N ILE A 172 -0.61 4.38 -4.41
CA ILE A 172 0.84 4.52 -4.20
C ILE A 172 1.53 3.67 -5.26
N LEU A 173 2.67 4.16 -5.78
CA LEU A 173 3.58 3.36 -6.61
C LEU A 173 4.65 2.73 -5.70
N GLY A 174 4.72 1.41 -5.66
CA GLY A 174 5.82 0.69 -5.01
C GLY A 174 6.93 0.38 -6.00
N ILE A 175 8.16 0.82 -5.73
CA ILE A 175 9.35 0.49 -6.53
C ILE A 175 10.25 -0.42 -5.71
N PHE A 176 10.53 -1.61 -6.22
CA PHE A 176 11.46 -2.56 -5.65
C PHE A 176 12.69 -2.61 -6.52
N ASP A 177 13.73 -1.95 -6.06
CA ASP A 177 15.04 -2.08 -6.65
C ASP A 177 15.63 -3.44 -6.26
N LEU A 178 15.70 -4.35 -7.24
CA LEU A 178 16.25 -5.69 -7.09
C LEU A 178 17.71 -5.76 -7.57
N ARG A 179 18.32 -4.63 -7.96
CA ARG A 179 19.77 -4.59 -8.26
C ARG A 179 20.55 -5.03 -7.02
N GLY A 180 21.44 -6.00 -7.20
CA GLY A 180 22.22 -6.57 -6.10
C GLY A 180 21.43 -7.50 -5.16
N PHE A 181 20.18 -7.85 -5.48
CA PHE A 181 19.41 -8.82 -4.70
C PHE A 181 20.10 -10.19 -4.66
N ARG A 182 20.16 -10.79 -3.47
CA ARG A 182 20.63 -12.14 -3.20
C ARG A 182 19.56 -12.93 -2.46
N VAL A 183 19.71 -14.25 -2.40
CA VAL A 183 18.74 -15.16 -1.73
C VAL A 183 18.54 -14.77 -0.27
N GLU A 184 19.59 -14.31 0.41
CA GLU A 184 19.54 -13.91 1.82
C GLU A 184 18.70 -12.65 2.05
N ASN A 185 18.40 -11.89 0.99
CA ASN A 185 17.53 -10.72 1.05
C ASN A 185 16.03 -11.06 0.89
N GLY A 186 15.71 -12.30 0.51
CA GLY A 186 14.34 -12.72 0.21
C GLY A 186 13.47 -12.80 1.47
N ASP A 187 12.34 -12.08 1.45
CA ASP A 187 11.34 -12.13 2.51
C ASP A 187 9.92 -12.27 1.95
N LEU A 188 9.25 -13.37 2.30
CA LEU A 188 7.85 -13.60 1.94
C LEU A 188 6.88 -12.75 2.77
N GLN A 189 7.30 -12.25 3.94
CA GLN A 189 6.48 -11.35 4.76
C GLN A 189 6.30 -9.99 4.07
N PHE A 190 7.30 -9.57 3.29
CA PHE A 190 7.27 -8.34 2.50
C PHE A 190 6.04 -8.26 1.57
N LEU A 191 5.59 -9.41 1.04
CA LEU A 191 4.47 -9.52 0.09
C LEU A 191 3.12 -9.09 0.66
N LYS A 192 3.01 -9.00 1.98
CA LYS A 192 1.79 -8.55 2.66
C LYS A 192 1.53 -7.05 2.48
N PHE A 193 2.53 -6.31 2.02
CA PHE A 193 2.54 -4.84 1.97
C PHE A 193 2.52 -4.29 0.54
N LEU A 194 2.18 -5.11 -0.46
CA LEU A 194 2.01 -4.62 -1.83
C LEU A 194 0.74 -3.77 -1.92
N LEU A 195 0.92 -2.46 -2.11
CA LEU A 195 -0.15 -1.48 -2.28
C LEU A 195 -0.10 -0.93 -3.71
N GLY A 196 -1.24 -0.87 -4.39
CA GLY A 196 -1.32 -0.28 -5.74
C GLY A 196 -0.46 -1.02 -6.77
N GLN A 197 0.14 -0.25 -7.69
CA GLN A 197 1.06 -0.78 -8.71
C GLN A 197 2.45 -0.98 -8.12
N VAL A 198 3.10 -2.07 -8.51
CA VAL A 198 4.42 -2.46 -8.02
C VAL A 198 5.37 -2.67 -9.19
N LEU A 199 6.54 -2.03 -9.15
CA LEU A 199 7.62 -2.21 -10.11
C LEU A 199 8.72 -3.07 -9.47
N PHE A 200 9.05 -4.20 -10.09
CA PHE A 200 10.22 -5.00 -9.77
C PHE A 200 11.30 -4.65 -10.77
N VAL A 201 12.27 -3.85 -10.31
CA VAL A 201 13.27 -3.19 -11.15
C VAL A 201 14.54 -4.03 -11.21
N ASP A 202 15.00 -4.35 -12.42
CA ASP A 202 16.24 -5.09 -12.69
C ASP A 202 16.33 -6.40 -11.89
N ALA A 203 15.23 -7.16 -11.88
CA ALA A 203 15.13 -8.44 -11.17
C ALA A 203 16.20 -9.45 -11.67
N PRO A 204 17.14 -9.90 -10.82
CA PRO A 204 18.14 -10.87 -11.24
C PRO A 204 17.51 -12.25 -11.41
N PHE A 205 18.16 -13.14 -12.18
CA PHE A 205 17.66 -14.50 -12.43
C PHE A 205 17.37 -15.28 -11.14
N VAL A 206 18.18 -15.08 -10.09
CA VAL A 206 18.00 -15.70 -8.77
C VAL A 206 16.70 -15.31 -8.07
N PHE A 207 16.04 -14.22 -8.47
CA PHE A 207 14.73 -13.81 -7.96
C PHE A 207 13.58 -14.67 -8.53
N GLN A 208 13.75 -15.28 -9.71
CA GLN A 208 12.66 -16.00 -10.39
C GLN A 208 12.07 -17.16 -9.58
N PRO A 209 12.88 -18.06 -8.95
CA PRO A 209 12.33 -19.13 -8.12
C PRO A 209 11.48 -18.59 -6.97
N MET A 210 11.93 -17.52 -6.31
CA MET A 210 11.16 -16.87 -5.25
C MET A 210 9.84 -16.32 -5.80
N TRP A 211 9.86 -15.66 -6.96
CA TRP A 211 8.65 -15.13 -7.60
C TRP A 211 7.61 -16.21 -7.91
N GLN A 212 8.03 -17.42 -8.32
CA GLN A 212 7.09 -18.53 -8.56
C GLN A 212 6.38 -18.99 -7.28
N VAL A 213 7.02 -18.85 -6.12
CA VAL A 213 6.41 -19.12 -4.81
C VAL A 213 5.49 -17.96 -4.38
N VAL A 214 5.92 -16.72 -4.64
CA VAL A 214 5.20 -15.50 -4.29
C VAL A 214 3.90 -15.33 -5.09
N LYS A 215 3.96 -15.51 -6.41
CA LYS A 215 2.89 -15.15 -7.34
C LYS A 215 1.55 -15.81 -6.99
N PRO A 216 1.46 -17.11 -6.63
CA PRO A 216 0.21 -17.72 -6.17
C PRO A 216 -0.36 -17.10 -4.90
N LEU A 217 0.50 -16.66 -3.97
CA LEU A 217 0.08 -16.04 -2.70
C LEU A 217 -0.55 -14.66 -2.91
N LEU A 218 -0.14 -13.96 -3.97
CA LEU A 218 -0.69 -12.65 -4.35
C LEU A 218 -2.05 -12.75 -5.04
N ARG A 219 -2.45 -13.92 -5.58
CA ARG A 219 -3.72 -14.11 -6.30
C ARG A 219 -3.93 -13.00 -7.36
N SER A 220 -5.02 -12.24 -7.26
CA SER A 220 -5.33 -11.14 -8.18
C SER A 220 -4.35 -9.96 -8.10
N TYR A 221 -3.63 -9.78 -6.98
CA TYR A 221 -2.66 -8.70 -6.82
C TYR A 221 -1.40 -8.91 -7.65
N ALA A 222 -1.13 -10.15 -8.11
CA ALA A 222 -0.03 -10.42 -9.02
C ALA A 222 -0.15 -9.64 -10.33
N SER A 223 -1.37 -9.24 -10.74
CA SER A 223 -1.56 -8.42 -11.94
C SER A 223 -1.12 -6.97 -11.78
N LEU A 224 -0.79 -6.53 -10.56
CA LEU A 224 -0.32 -5.19 -10.27
C LEU A 224 1.22 -5.08 -10.33
N VAL A 225 1.91 -6.21 -10.44
CA VAL A 225 3.37 -6.28 -10.51
C VAL A 225 3.82 -6.17 -11.97
N ARG A 226 4.71 -5.22 -12.24
CA ARG A 226 5.43 -5.07 -13.51
C ARG A 226 6.91 -5.31 -13.27
N PHE A 227 7.52 -6.17 -14.07
CA PHE A 227 8.97 -6.29 -14.14
C PHE A 227 9.47 -5.30 -15.19
N CYS A 228 10.47 -4.50 -14.87
CA CYS A 228 11.08 -3.54 -15.80
C CYS A 228 12.54 -3.26 -15.42
N ASP A 229 13.25 -2.52 -16.26
CA ASP A 229 14.60 -2.03 -15.97
C ASP A 229 14.58 -0.61 -15.40
N SER A 230 15.72 -0.16 -14.86
CA SER A 230 15.89 1.19 -14.33
C SER A 230 15.58 2.29 -15.35
N GLU A 231 15.85 2.05 -16.64
CA GLU A 231 15.60 3.03 -17.70
C GLU A 231 14.10 3.25 -17.94
N THR A 232 13.31 2.17 -17.89
CA THR A 232 11.85 2.20 -17.96
C THR A 232 11.27 3.00 -16.80
N VAL A 233 11.78 2.80 -15.57
CA VAL A 233 11.35 3.59 -14.40
C VAL A 233 11.54 5.07 -14.67
N ARG A 234 12.74 5.46 -15.13
CA ARG A 234 13.07 6.86 -15.42
C ARG A 234 12.15 7.46 -16.48
N LYS A 235 11.99 6.79 -17.62
CA LYS A 235 11.30 7.33 -18.80
C LYS A 235 9.78 7.33 -18.69
N GLU A 236 9.21 6.32 -18.03
CA GLU A 236 7.76 6.12 -18.01
C GLU A 236 7.09 6.61 -16.72
N TYR A 237 7.84 6.82 -15.63
CA TYR A 237 7.24 7.17 -14.33
C TYR A 237 7.70 8.52 -13.77
N PHE A 238 8.78 9.11 -14.28
CA PHE A 238 9.34 10.35 -13.74
C PHE A 238 9.73 11.34 -14.85
N THR A 239 9.87 12.61 -14.49
CA THR A 239 10.62 13.57 -15.29
C THR A 239 12.07 13.54 -14.84
N GLU A 240 13.01 14.05 -15.64
CA GLU A 240 14.45 14.10 -15.28
C GLU A 240 14.71 14.79 -13.92
N GLU A 241 13.85 15.71 -13.51
CA GLU A 241 13.96 16.46 -12.25
C GLU A 241 13.39 15.70 -11.04
N THR A 242 12.50 14.74 -11.28
CA THR A 242 11.74 14.03 -10.22
C THR A 242 12.12 12.56 -10.07
N VAL A 243 13.10 12.07 -10.84
CA VAL A 243 13.57 10.69 -10.73
C VAL A 243 14.11 10.44 -9.30
N PRO A 244 13.88 9.24 -8.71
CA PRO A 244 14.52 8.92 -7.45
C PRO A 244 16.05 8.80 -7.60
N PRO A 245 16.85 9.24 -6.60
CA PRO A 245 18.31 9.28 -6.72
C PRO A 245 18.95 7.94 -7.09
N ASP A 246 18.40 6.83 -6.63
CA ASP A 246 18.89 5.48 -6.95
C ASP A 246 18.79 5.14 -8.46
N PHE A 247 18.02 5.91 -9.25
CA PHE A 247 17.84 5.71 -10.68
C PHE A 247 18.40 6.86 -11.52
N HIS A 248 19.18 7.77 -10.92
CA HIS A 248 20.02 8.71 -11.67
C HIS A 248 21.19 7.93 -12.28
N CYS A 249 21.45 8.14 -13.57
CA CYS A 249 22.66 7.61 -14.23
C CYS A 249 23.90 8.39 -13.80
#